data_AF-A0A856MJS0-F1
#
_entry.id   AF-A0A856MJS0-F1
#
_cell.length_a   1.000
_cell.length_b   1.000
_cell.length_c   1.000
_cell.angle_alpha   90.00
_cell.angle_beta   90.00
_cell.angle_gamma   90.00
#
_symmetry.space_group_name_H-M   'P 1'
#
loop_
_entity.id
_entity.type
_entity.pdbx_description
1 polymer ?
#
loop_
_entity_poly.entity_id
_entity_poly.type
_entity_poly.pdbx_seq_one_letter_code
_entity_poly.pdbx_strand_id
1 'polypeptide(L)'
;MIADEVKNFVVHCKRIQPQSQEEIKRFFEGVVSFPYDNELLLQAYLFLNIERIFPFCCELLLFEKSPIADYTDLGKCDFVYLSSLGNIFLIETKFIDTEATGATERKRRNKHRNKVFEQVITLKSRFSEYWNIKLEQLECAVFTTDSEVAWRGTGVNVVTKSISMDKLKYWRRNYRTELTSEPARSWGATALGGSTDL
;
A
#
# COMPACT_ATOMS: atom_id res chain seq x y z
N MET A 1 -4.93 9.91 -24.27
CA MET A 1 -3.60 10.43 -23.88
C MET A 1 -3.45 10.32 -22.36
N ILE A 2 -3.32 9.08 -21.86
CA ILE A 2 -3.22 8.71 -20.44
C ILE A 2 -1.78 8.29 -20.06
N ALA A 3 -0.86 8.29 -21.04
CA ALA A 3 0.24 7.34 -21.04
C ALA A 3 1.64 7.91 -20.75
N ASP A 4 1.86 9.24 -20.75
CA ASP A 4 3.24 9.76 -20.68
C ASP A 4 3.63 10.21 -19.27
N GLU A 5 2.80 10.98 -18.56
CA GLU A 5 3.13 11.48 -17.21
C GLU A 5 3.18 10.34 -16.19
N VAL A 6 2.18 9.46 -16.19
CA VAL A 6 2.16 8.26 -15.34
C VAL A 6 3.34 7.35 -15.65
N LYS A 7 3.67 7.16 -16.93
CA LYS A 7 4.82 6.34 -17.34
C LYS A 7 6.14 6.96 -16.88
N ASN A 8 6.30 8.27 -17.02
CA ASN A 8 7.48 9.00 -16.54
C ASN A 8 7.63 8.87 -15.02
N PHE A 9 6.52 8.97 -14.29
CA PHE A 9 6.48 8.72 -12.85
C PHE A 9 6.89 7.29 -12.50
N VAL A 10 6.34 6.28 -13.19
CA VAL A 10 6.69 4.86 -12.98
C VAL A 10 8.18 4.62 -13.24
N VAL A 11 8.71 5.16 -14.35
CA VAL A 11 10.15 5.06 -14.68
C VAL A 11 11.00 5.70 -13.58
N HIS A 12 10.59 6.87 -13.07
CA HIS A 12 11.27 7.51 -11.96
C HIS A 12 11.25 6.63 -10.69
N CYS A 13 10.09 6.07 -10.34
CA CYS A 13 9.94 5.20 -9.18
C CYS A 13 10.89 4.01 -9.24
N LYS A 14 10.96 3.34 -10.40
CA LYS A 14 11.86 2.18 -10.63
C LYS A 14 13.34 2.54 -10.47
N ARG A 15 13.71 3.79 -10.76
CA ARG A 15 15.08 4.28 -10.56
C ARG A 15 15.40 4.49 -9.08
N ILE A 16 14.45 5.01 -8.30
CA ILE A 16 14.68 5.33 -6.88
C ILE A 16 14.38 4.15 -5.94
N GLN A 17 13.57 3.19 -6.38
CA GLN A 17 13.30 1.90 -5.74
C GLN A 17 13.80 0.77 -6.66
N PRO A 18 15.12 0.56 -6.74
CA PRO A 18 15.69 -0.47 -7.60
C PRO A 18 15.46 -1.90 -7.09
N GLN A 19 15.04 -2.06 -5.83
CA GLN A 19 14.72 -3.36 -5.26
C GLN A 19 13.58 -4.04 -6.03
N SER A 20 13.78 -5.31 -6.36
CA SER A 20 12.76 -6.15 -6.96
C SER A 20 11.60 -6.42 -5.99
N GLN A 21 10.44 -6.79 -6.53
CA GLN A 21 9.27 -7.19 -5.73
C GLN A 21 9.59 -8.34 -4.77
N GLU A 22 10.43 -9.29 -5.21
CA GLU A 22 10.84 -10.45 -4.41
C GLU A 22 11.76 -10.05 -3.24
N GLU A 23 12.66 -9.08 -3.44
CA GLU A 23 13.49 -8.55 -2.34
C GLU A 23 12.65 -7.81 -1.30
N ILE A 24 11.69 -6.99 -1.76
CA ILE A 24 10.76 -6.29 -0.87
C ILE A 24 9.87 -7.30 -0.12
N LYS A 25 9.42 -8.37 -0.80
CA LYS A 25 8.68 -9.45 -0.16
C LYS A 25 9.47 -10.13 0.95
N ARG A 26 10.74 -10.50 0.70
CA ARG A 26 11.61 -11.08 1.72
C ARG A 26 11.85 -10.14 2.90
N PHE A 27 11.94 -8.83 2.65
CA PHE A 27 11.99 -7.84 3.72
C PHE A 27 10.74 -7.93 4.61
N PHE A 28 9.54 -7.90 4.04
CA PHE A 28 8.30 -7.99 4.82
C PHE A 28 8.12 -9.34 5.50
N GLU A 29 8.53 -10.45 4.88
CA GLU A 29 8.58 -11.78 5.52
C GLU A 29 9.50 -11.78 6.75
N GLY A 30 10.62 -11.07 6.67
CA GLY A 30 11.51 -10.79 7.80
C GLY A 30 10.81 -10.02 8.91
N VAL A 31 10.06 -8.96 8.56
CA VAL A 31 9.25 -8.18 9.51
C VAL A 31 8.21 -9.05 10.22
N VAL A 32 7.54 -9.98 9.54
CA VAL A 32 6.57 -10.88 10.19
C VAL A 32 7.25 -11.71 11.29
N SER A 33 8.45 -12.21 11.00
CA SER A 33 9.25 -12.97 11.96
C SER A 33 9.71 -12.10 13.13
N PHE A 34 10.17 -10.87 12.85
CA PHE A 34 10.69 -9.92 13.83
C PHE A 34 10.19 -8.49 13.56
N PRO A 35 9.00 -8.10 14.06
CA PRO A 35 8.47 -6.76 13.82
C PRO A 35 9.13 -5.78 14.77
N TYR A 36 9.81 -4.80 14.20
CA TYR A 36 10.45 -3.70 14.93
C TYR A 36 9.41 -2.80 15.62
N ASP A 37 8.27 -2.57 14.97
CA ASP A 37 7.13 -1.85 15.54
C ASP A 37 5.80 -2.32 14.91
N ASN A 38 4.70 -1.84 15.47
CA ASN A 38 3.35 -2.23 15.06
C ASN A 38 2.90 -1.63 13.72
N GLU A 39 3.45 -0.48 13.33
CA GLU A 39 3.16 0.18 12.04
C GLU A 39 3.79 -0.64 10.92
N LEU A 40 5.07 -1.01 11.07
CA LEU A 40 5.77 -1.84 10.10
C LEU A 40 5.15 -3.25 10.00
N LEU A 41 4.63 -3.81 11.09
CA LEU A 41 3.86 -5.05 11.05
C LEU A 41 2.54 -4.91 10.27
N LEU A 42 1.84 -3.79 10.42
CA LEU A 42 0.62 -3.49 9.65
C LEU A 42 0.94 -3.33 8.15
N GLN A 43 2.05 -2.65 7.83
CA GLN A 43 2.56 -2.52 6.46
C GLN A 43 2.93 -3.88 5.86
N ALA A 44 3.57 -4.76 6.63
CA ALA A 44 3.87 -6.14 6.21
C ALA A 44 2.59 -6.94 5.90
N TYR A 45 1.58 -6.83 6.76
CA TYR A 45 0.28 -7.46 6.51
C TYR A 45 -0.33 -6.96 5.20
N LEU A 46 -0.34 -5.63 4.99
CA LEU A 46 -0.89 -5.04 3.79
C LEU A 46 -0.17 -5.53 2.54
N PHE A 47 1.16 -5.45 2.50
CA PHE A 47 1.96 -5.86 1.34
C PHE A 47 1.74 -7.34 1.00
N LEU A 48 1.84 -8.22 1.99
CA LEU A 48 1.73 -9.67 1.79
C LEU A 48 0.30 -10.14 1.47
N ASN A 49 -0.70 -9.27 1.63
CA ASN A 49 -2.11 -9.56 1.34
C ASN A 49 -2.72 -8.56 0.35
N ILE A 50 -1.89 -7.84 -0.41
CA ILE A 50 -2.35 -6.68 -1.18
C ILE A 50 -3.45 -7.05 -2.18
N GLU A 51 -3.32 -8.16 -2.90
CA GLU A 51 -4.31 -8.62 -3.88
C GLU A 51 -5.67 -8.94 -3.24
N ARG A 52 -5.70 -9.37 -1.98
CA ARG A 52 -6.94 -9.64 -1.25
C ARG A 52 -7.60 -8.36 -0.74
N ILE A 53 -6.80 -7.37 -0.36
CA ILE A 53 -7.28 -6.13 0.27
C ILE A 53 -7.66 -5.10 -0.80
N PHE A 54 -6.80 -4.94 -1.81
CA PHE A 54 -6.91 -4.04 -2.96
C PHE A 54 -6.59 -4.81 -4.26
N PRO A 55 -7.56 -5.56 -4.82
CA PRO A 55 -7.33 -6.45 -5.98
C PRO A 55 -6.83 -5.76 -7.26
N PHE A 56 -6.95 -4.44 -7.33
CA PHE A 56 -6.51 -3.66 -8.49
C PHE A 56 -5.03 -3.28 -8.41
N CYS A 57 -4.36 -3.41 -7.26
CA CYS A 57 -2.94 -3.12 -7.10
C CYS A 57 -2.10 -4.25 -7.70
N CYS A 58 -1.27 -3.94 -8.70
CA CYS A 58 -0.49 -4.95 -9.43
C CYS A 58 1.02 -4.88 -9.17
N GLU A 59 1.58 -3.67 -9.15
CA GLU A 59 3.03 -3.49 -8.99
C GLU A 59 3.31 -2.45 -7.90
N LEU A 60 4.08 -2.81 -6.87
CA LEU A 60 4.57 -1.83 -5.90
C LEU A 60 5.64 -0.96 -6.56
N LEU A 61 5.41 0.34 -6.67
CA LEU A 61 6.36 1.30 -7.22
C LEU A 61 7.29 1.86 -6.14
N LEU A 62 6.73 2.25 -4.99
CA LEU A 62 7.49 2.83 -3.86
C LEU A 62 6.96 2.33 -2.53
N PHE A 63 7.86 2.15 -1.57
CA PHE A 63 7.56 1.91 -0.17
C PHE A 63 8.43 2.83 0.70
N GLU A 64 7.81 3.59 1.62
CA GLU A 64 8.50 4.50 2.56
C GLU A 64 9.47 5.51 1.90
N LYS A 65 9.16 5.91 0.67
CA LYS A 65 9.96 6.84 -0.13
C LYS A 65 9.15 8.05 -0.59
N SER A 66 9.84 9.18 -0.66
CA SER A 66 9.32 10.34 -1.39
C SER A 66 9.63 10.17 -2.87
N PRO A 67 8.64 10.23 -3.77
CA PRO A 67 8.92 10.35 -5.20
C PRO A 67 9.43 11.73 -5.58
N ILE A 68 9.38 12.72 -4.69
CA ILE A 68 9.78 14.09 -5.00
C ILE A 68 11.20 14.28 -4.46
N ALA A 69 12.18 14.00 -5.33
CA ALA A 69 13.58 13.72 -5.01
C ALA A 69 14.29 14.75 -4.11
N ASP A 70 13.88 16.02 -4.15
CA ASP A 70 14.54 17.12 -3.41
C ASP A 70 13.68 17.73 -2.29
N TYR A 71 12.48 17.21 -2.10
CA TYR A 71 11.49 17.78 -1.18
C TYR A 71 10.98 16.73 -0.19
N THR A 72 11.85 16.35 0.75
CA THR A 72 11.49 15.39 1.83
C THR A 72 10.39 15.92 2.76
N ASP A 73 10.22 17.24 2.82
CA ASP A 73 9.14 17.96 3.50
C ASP A 73 7.78 17.81 2.81
N LEU A 74 7.78 17.50 1.51
CA LEU A 74 6.56 17.24 0.74
C LEU A 74 5.94 15.85 0.97
N GLY A 75 6.55 15.05 1.84
CA GLY A 75 5.95 13.86 2.43
C GLY A 75 6.35 12.57 1.74
N LYS A 76 6.45 11.50 2.54
CA LYS A 76 6.60 10.13 2.06
C LYS A 76 5.22 9.50 2.01
N CYS A 77 5.00 8.65 1.02
CA CYS A 77 3.85 7.77 1.01
C CYS A 77 4.28 6.40 1.51
N ASP A 78 3.47 5.77 2.34
CA ASP A 78 3.78 4.43 2.85
C ASP A 78 3.88 3.44 1.70
N PHE A 79 2.87 3.39 0.81
CA PHE A 79 2.91 2.60 -0.40
C PHE A 79 2.37 3.34 -1.62
N VAL A 80 3.06 3.19 -2.74
CA VAL A 80 2.59 3.64 -4.06
C VAL A 80 2.54 2.44 -4.99
N TYR A 81 1.36 2.10 -5.49
CA TYR A 81 1.15 1.02 -6.45
C TYR A 81 0.76 1.54 -7.83
N LEU A 82 1.11 0.77 -8.86
CA LEU A 82 0.47 0.84 -10.17
C LEU A 82 -0.74 -0.10 -10.18
N SER A 83 -1.90 0.41 -10.58
CA SER A 83 -3.10 -0.40 -10.71
C SER A 83 -3.17 -1.13 -12.06
N SER A 84 -4.01 -2.16 -12.16
CA SER A 84 -4.31 -2.88 -13.40
C SER A 84 -4.88 -1.97 -14.50
N LEU A 85 -5.43 -0.82 -14.14
CA LEU A 85 -5.98 0.18 -15.06
C LEU A 85 -4.93 1.23 -15.47
N GLY A 86 -3.71 1.14 -14.96
CA GLY A 86 -2.65 2.12 -15.21
C GLY A 86 -2.77 3.40 -14.39
N ASN A 87 -3.53 3.38 -13.29
CA ASN A 87 -3.60 4.50 -12.34
C ASN A 87 -2.56 4.33 -11.22
N ILE A 88 -2.19 5.44 -10.58
CA ILE A 88 -1.33 5.42 -9.39
C ILE A 88 -2.23 5.33 -8.16
N PHE A 89 -1.91 4.39 -7.28
CA PHE A 89 -2.69 4.10 -6.09
C PHE A 89 -1.83 4.37 -4.85
N LEU A 90 -2.19 5.42 -4.11
CA LEU A 90 -1.51 5.88 -2.90
C LEU A 90 -2.17 5.26 -1.68
N ILE A 91 -1.41 4.58 -0.84
CA ILE A 91 -1.92 3.98 0.39
C ILE A 91 -1.15 4.52 1.58
N GLU A 92 -1.87 5.13 2.51
CA GLU A 92 -1.35 5.47 3.83
C GLU A 92 -1.80 4.43 4.85
N THR A 93 -0.89 4.01 5.71
CA THR A 93 -1.16 3.08 6.81
C THR A 93 -1.19 3.80 8.14
N LYS A 94 -2.01 3.31 9.06
CA LYS A 94 -1.98 3.79 10.44
C LYS A 94 -2.35 2.70 11.43
N PHE A 95 -1.41 2.36 12.29
CA PHE A 95 -1.68 1.58 13.49
C PHE A 95 -2.37 2.48 14.52
N ILE A 96 -3.60 2.13 14.85
CA ILE A 96 -4.43 2.81 15.82
C ILE A 96 -4.77 1.81 16.92
N ASP A 97 -4.24 2.07 18.11
CA ASP A 97 -4.48 1.25 19.29
C ASP A 97 -5.92 1.45 19.80
N THR A 98 -6.77 0.48 19.47
CA THR A 98 -8.18 0.44 19.86
C THR A 98 -8.40 -0.25 21.20
N GLU A 99 -7.39 -0.95 21.73
CA GLU A 99 -7.43 -1.63 23.03
C GLU A 99 -7.20 -0.64 24.18
N ALA A 100 -6.39 0.42 23.96
CA ALA A 100 -6.16 1.46 24.94
C ALA A 100 -7.45 2.26 25.27
N THR A 101 -7.79 2.42 26.55
CA THR A 101 -9.04 3.08 26.97
C THR A 101 -8.79 4.41 27.68
N GLY A 102 -9.85 5.21 27.85
CA GLY A 102 -9.78 6.52 28.50
C GLY A 102 -9.90 7.72 27.55
N ALA A 103 -10.13 8.90 28.12
CA ALA A 103 -10.40 10.12 27.35
C ALA A 103 -9.22 10.57 26.50
N THR A 104 -7.99 10.46 27.02
CA THR A 104 -6.75 10.77 26.29
C THR A 104 -6.57 9.86 25.08
N GLU A 105 -6.79 8.56 25.27
CA GLU A 105 -6.68 7.56 24.21
C GLU A 105 -7.73 7.76 23.12
N ARG A 106 -8.97 8.08 23.50
CA ARG A 106 -10.02 8.45 22.54
C ARG A 106 -9.62 9.68 21.71
N LYS A 107 -9.07 10.74 22.33
CA LYS A 107 -8.58 11.93 21.62
C LYS A 107 -7.42 11.58 20.69
N ARG A 108 -6.47 10.75 21.15
CA ARG A 108 -5.32 10.28 20.36
C ARG A 108 -5.78 9.50 19.13
N ARG A 109 -6.73 8.56 19.28
CA ARG A 109 -7.33 7.82 18.16
C ARG A 109 -7.98 8.76 17.16
N ASN A 110 -8.86 9.65 17.60
CA ASN A 110 -9.52 10.61 16.69
C ASN A 110 -8.51 11.45 15.92
N LYS A 111 -7.43 11.89 16.58
CA LYS A 111 -6.32 12.60 15.92
C LYS A 111 -5.65 11.72 14.85
N HIS A 112 -5.34 10.46 15.15
CA HIS A 112 -4.73 9.53 14.20
C HIS A 112 -5.65 9.24 13.00
N ARG A 113 -6.96 9.03 13.25
CA ARG A 113 -7.97 8.83 12.21
C ARG A 113 -8.02 9.99 11.23
N ASN A 114 -8.03 11.23 11.72
CA ASN A 114 -8.07 12.41 10.85
C ASN A 114 -6.73 12.61 10.11
N LYS A 115 -5.62 12.46 10.83
CA LYS A 115 -4.28 12.70 10.29
C LYS A 115 -3.98 11.80 9.09
N VAL A 116 -4.34 10.52 9.14
CA VAL A 116 -4.06 9.60 8.02
C VAL A 116 -4.80 10.00 6.73
N PHE A 117 -6.02 10.54 6.83
CA PHE A 117 -6.72 11.08 5.66
C PHE A 117 -6.09 12.37 5.15
N GLU A 118 -5.73 13.29 6.06
CA GLU A 118 -5.05 14.53 5.70
C GLU A 118 -3.74 14.25 4.95
N GLN A 119 -2.97 13.23 5.40
CA GLN A 119 -1.74 12.78 4.75
C GLN A 119 -2.01 12.31 3.32
N VAL A 120 -2.90 11.32 3.13
CA VAL A 120 -3.11 10.74 1.79
C VAL A 120 -3.70 11.76 0.80
N ILE A 121 -4.58 12.66 1.26
CA ILE A 121 -5.16 13.71 0.42
C ILE A 121 -4.11 14.74 0.03
N THR A 122 -3.27 15.15 0.98
CA THR A 122 -2.17 16.09 0.71
C THR A 122 -1.17 15.48 -0.27
N LEU A 123 -0.83 14.20 -0.12
CA LEU A 123 0.02 13.47 -1.05
C LEU A 123 -0.58 13.41 -2.45
N LYS A 124 -1.89 13.14 -2.57
CA LYS A 124 -2.60 13.15 -3.86
C LYS A 124 -2.44 14.48 -4.59
N SER A 125 -2.72 15.60 -3.91
CA SER A 125 -2.59 16.92 -4.53
C SER A 125 -1.15 17.21 -4.94
N ARG A 126 -0.17 16.93 -4.07
CA ARG A 126 1.25 17.15 -4.35
C ARG A 126 1.76 16.30 -5.51
N PHE A 127 1.34 15.04 -5.61
CA PHE A 127 1.70 14.18 -6.74
C PHE A 127 1.10 14.72 -8.04
N SER A 128 -0.16 15.15 -8.00
CA SER A 128 -0.82 15.72 -9.16
C SER A 128 -0.09 16.97 -9.67
N GLU A 129 0.26 17.89 -8.76
CA GLU A 129 0.95 19.13 -9.09
C GLU A 129 2.38 18.88 -9.59
N TYR A 130 3.17 18.06 -8.90
CA TYR A 130 4.59 17.88 -9.23
C TYR A 130 4.78 17.04 -10.49
N TRP A 131 4.01 15.96 -10.64
CA TRP A 131 4.15 15.04 -11.77
C TRP A 131 3.22 15.37 -12.93
N ASN A 132 2.38 16.40 -12.79
CA ASN A 132 1.34 16.78 -13.74
C ASN A 132 0.38 15.60 -14.07
N ILE A 133 0.18 14.69 -13.12
CA ILE A 133 -0.75 13.57 -13.25
C ILE A 133 -2.15 14.06 -12.89
N LYS A 134 -3.15 13.72 -13.69
CA LYS A 134 -4.54 14.13 -13.41
C LYS A 134 -5.05 13.47 -12.13
N LEU A 135 -5.86 14.19 -11.35
CA LEU A 135 -6.40 13.70 -10.08
C LEU A 135 -7.26 12.44 -10.23
N GLU A 136 -7.86 12.20 -11.40
CA GLU A 136 -8.65 11.00 -11.71
C GLU A 136 -7.77 9.77 -11.93
N GLN A 137 -6.48 9.96 -12.24
CA GLN A 137 -5.48 8.89 -12.38
C GLN A 137 -4.74 8.61 -11.05
N LEU A 138 -5.09 9.34 -9.99
CA LEU A 138 -4.57 9.15 -8.64
C LEU A 138 -5.67 8.63 -7.73
N GLU A 139 -5.55 7.40 -7.29
CA GLU A 139 -6.44 6.75 -6.33
C GLU A 139 -5.81 6.78 -4.94
N CYS A 140 -6.64 6.88 -3.90
CA CYS A 140 -6.18 6.96 -2.52
C CYS A 140 -6.85 5.90 -1.67
N ALA A 141 -6.08 5.33 -0.76
CA ALA A 141 -6.59 4.47 0.27
C ALA A 141 -5.93 4.73 1.63
N VAL A 142 -6.68 4.35 2.66
CA VAL A 142 -6.21 4.31 4.04
C VAL A 142 -6.40 2.89 4.56
N PHE A 143 -5.35 2.32 5.15
CA PHE A 143 -5.37 1.00 5.76
C PHE A 143 -4.97 1.07 7.24
N THR A 144 -5.87 0.67 8.15
CA THR A 144 -5.64 0.85 9.59
C THR A 144 -6.03 -0.36 10.42
N THR A 145 -5.74 -0.31 11.73
CA THR A 145 -6.26 -1.29 12.69
C THR A 145 -7.63 -0.94 13.28
N ASP A 146 -8.23 0.17 12.86
CA ASP A 146 -9.45 0.71 13.44
C ASP A 146 -10.58 0.74 12.40
N SER A 147 -11.59 -0.12 12.61
CA SER A 147 -12.73 -0.23 11.69
C SER A 147 -13.67 0.98 11.73
N GLU A 148 -13.54 1.87 12.70
CA GLU A 148 -14.31 3.11 12.75
C GLU A 148 -13.74 4.18 11.80
N VAL A 149 -12.59 3.92 11.17
CA VAL A 149 -12.01 4.79 10.14
C VAL A 149 -12.90 4.75 8.90
N ALA A 150 -13.65 5.83 8.71
CA ALA A 150 -14.45 6.08 7.53
C ALA A 150 -14.15 7.47 6.99
N TRP A 151 -13.93 7.57 5.68
CA TRP A 151 -13.83 8.86 5.02
C TRP A 151 -15.19 9.56 5.04
N ARG A 152 -15.20 10.85 5.38
CA ARG A 152 -16.43 11.66 5.49
C ARG A 152 -16.36 13.01 4.76
N GLY A 153 -15.25 13.29 4.07
CA GLY A 153 -15.09 14.55 3.34
C GLY A 153 -15.67 14.50 1.93
N THR A 154 -15.72 15.67 1.30
CA THR A 154 -16.24 15.87 -0.06
C THR A 154 -15.08 16.06 -1.05
N GLY A 155 -15.25 15.58 -2.29
CA GLY A 155 -14.35 15.92 -3.41
C GLY A 155 -13.17 14.98 -3.69
N VAL A 156 -12.68 14.22 -2.71
CA VAL A 156 -11.66 13.17 -2.94
C VAL A 156 -12.21 11.83 -2.49
N ASN A 157 -12.22 10.84 -3.39
CA ASN A 157 -12.58 9.48 -3.01
C ASN A 157 -11.38 8.81 -2.34
N VAL A 158 -11.55 8.35 -1.10
CA VAL A 158 -10.54 7.59 -0.36
C VAL A 158 -11.14 6.26 0.06
N VAL A 159 -10.56 5.17 -0.43
CA VAL A 159 -10.98 3.81 -0.07
C VAL A 159 -10.46 3.48 1.33
N THR A 160 -11.34 3.05 2.23
CA THR A 160 -10.93 2.63 3.57
C THR A 160 -10.99 1.12 3.73
N LYS A 161 -9.91 0.55 4.25
CA LYS A 161 -9.82 -0.86 4.64
C LYS A 161 -9.21 -0.95 6.04
N SER A 162 -9.49 -2.04 6.75
CA SER A 162 -8.93 -2.24 8.08
C SER A 162 -8.75 -3.71 8.44
N ILE A 163 -7.89 -3.95 9.42
CA ILE A 163 -7.73 -5.24 10.10
C ILE A 163 -7.70 -5.04 11.61
N SER A 164 -8.57 -5.73 12.36
CA SER A 164 -8.51 -5.68 13.82
C SER A 164 -7.15 -6.16 14.36
N MET A 165 -6.69 -5.58 15.47
CA MET A 165 -5.43 -5.96 16.13
C MET A 165 -5.34 -7.47 16.41
N ASP A 166 -6.43 -8.12 16.83
CA ASP A 166 -6.46 -9.56 17.06
C ASP A 166 -6.21 -10.39 15.80
N LYS A 167 -6.84 -10.02 14.69
CA LYS A 167 -6.59 -10.66 13.39
C LYS A 167 -5.16 -10.46 12.91
N LEU A 168 -4.57 -9.28 13.12
CA LEU A 168 -3.18 -9.01 12.77
C LEU A 168 -2.21 -9.87 13.61
N LYS A 169 -2.45 -9.95 14.93
CA LYS A 169 -1.71 -10.82 15.85
C LYS A 169 -1.86 -12.29 15.47
N TYR A 170 -3.08 -12.73 15.14
CA TYR A 170 -3.37 -14.10 14.71
C TYR A 170 -2.66 -14.44 13.41
N TRP A 171 -2.78 -13.61 12.38
CA TRP A 171 -2.11 -13.81 11.10
C TRP A 171 -0.60 -13.95 11.27
N ARG A 172 0.03 -13.05 12.04
CA ARG A 172 1.48 -13.12 12.30
C ARG A 172 1.88 -14.46 12.93
N ARG A 173 1.13 -14.95 13.93
CA ARG A 173 1.40 -16.23 14.61
C ARG A 173 1.27 -17.43 13.68
N ASN A 174 0.40 -17.34 12.68
CA ASN A 174 0.08 -18.45 11.77
C ASN A 174 0.70 -18.32 10.39
N TYR A 175 1.47 -17.26 10.12
CA TYR A 175 1.99 -16.93 8.79
C TYR A 175 2.71 -18.11 8.11
N ARG A 176 3.56 -18.83 8.85
CA ARG A 176 4.29 -20.00 8.31
C ARG A 176 3.40 -21.21 8.02
N THR A 177 2.30 -21.35 8.75
CA THR A 177 1.32 -22.43 8.54
C THR A 177 0.41 -22.12 7.36
N GLU A 178 0.08 -20.84 7.16
CA GLU A 178 -0.73 -20.41 6.01
C GLU A 178 0.06 -20.56 4.69
N LEU A 179 1.36 -20.23 4.67
CA LEU A 179 2.24 -20.43 3.50
C LEU A 179 2.32 -21.89 3.01
N THR A 180 2.23 -22.86 3.91
CA THR A 180 2.31 -24.30 3.54
C THR A 180 0.95 -24.89 3.17
N SER A 181 -0.13 -24.13 3.35
CA SER A 181 -1.51 -24.54 3.05
C SER A 181 -2.06 -24.01 1.73
N GLU A 182 -1.37 -23.05 1.09
CA GLU A 182 -1.71 -22.62 -0.27
C GLU A 182 -1.12 -23.61 -1.30
N PRO A 183 -1.92 -24.20 -2.21
CA PRO A 183 -1.36 -24.99 -3.30
C PRO A 183 -0.48 -24.08 -4.17
N ALA A 184 0.73 -24.56 -4.47
CA ALA A 184 1.74 -23.85 -5.24
C ALA A 184 1.13 -23.18 -6.48
N ARG A 185 0.90 -21.87 -6.42
CA ARG A 185 0.54 -21.07 -7.60
C ARG A 185 1.79 -21.02 -8.48
N SER A 186 1.76 -21.80 -9.56
CA SER A 186 2.82 -21.84 -10.56
C SER A 186 2.95 -20.48 -11.23
N TRP A 187 4.00 -19.73 -10.88
CA TRP A 187 4.46 -18.60 -11.66
C TRP A 187 5.30 -19.13 -12.84
N GLY A 188 4.69 -19.11 -14.03
CA GLY A 188 5.41 -19.06 -15.31
C GLY A 188 5.92 -20.39 -15.91
N ALA A 189 5.22 -20.85 -16.95
CA ALA A 189 5.89 -21.38 -18.14
C ALA A 189 5.10 -20.97 -19.38
N THR A 190 5.57 -19.91 -20.01
CA THR A 190 5.26 -19.53 -21.39
C THR A 190 5.63 -20.70 -22.30
N ALA A 191 4.67 -21.31 -22.98
CA ALA A 191 4.96 -22.18 -24.12
C ALA A 191 4.73 -21.37 -25.41
N LEU A 192 5.84 -20.85 -25.94
CA LEU A 192 5.96 -20.45 -27.32
C LEU A 192 6.11 -21.70 -28.21
N GLY A 193 5.34 -21.73 -29.30
CA GLY A 193 5.77 -22.29 -30.58
C GLY A 193 5.37 -23.74 -30.89
N GLY A 194 4.71 -23.94 -32.03
CA GLY A 194 4.58 -25.26 -32.65
C GLY A 194 3.46 -25.36 -33.69
N SER A 195 3.70 -24.81 -34.87
CA SER A 195 3.03 -25.24 -36.12
C SER A 195 3.16 -26.75 -36.31
N THR A 196 2.12 -27.44 -36.78
CA THR A 196 2.21 -28.39 -37.91
C THR A 196 0.81 -28.84 -38.35
N ASP A 197 0.71 -29.05 -39.65
CA ASP A 197 -0.41 -29.50 -40.46
C ASP A 197 -1.10 -30.79 -39.97
N LEU A 198 -2.42 -30.85 -40.16
CA LEU A 198 -3.16 -31.87 -40.96
C LEU A 198 -4.64 -31.50 -41.05
#